data_AF-A0A2M7K2W0-F1
#
_entry.id   AF-A0A2M7K2W0-F1
#
_cell.length_a   1.000
_cell.length_b   1.000
_cell.length_c   1.000
_cell.angle_alpha   90.00
_cell.angle_beta   90.00
_cell.angle_gamma   90.00
#
_symmetry.space_group_name_H-M   'P 1'
#
loop_
_entity.id
_entity.type
_entity.pdbx_description
1 polymer ?
#
loop_
_entity_poly.entity_id
_entity_poly.type
_entity_poly.pdbx_seq_one_letter_code
_entity_poly.pdbx_strand_id
1 'polypeptide(L)'
;FQYRFQKEFDQGDIGLYYKKTNFFVGAWYRGLPLLKSYKPGYSNHDAVALIAGFIYKDLTIGYSFDITFSKLTMVSGGSHEISLNYQFYNPKKAKHHRTKIIPCAKF
;
A
#
# COMPACT_ATOMS: atom_id res chain seq x y z
N PHE A 1 -0.31 -7.94 -5.99
CA PHE A 1 0.79 -8.87 -5.66
C PHE A 1 2.08 -8.25 -6.14
N GLN A 2 3.07 -8.13 -5.25
CA GLN A 2 4.41 -7.66 -5.60
C GLN A 2 5.42 -8.67 -5.07
N TYR A 3 6.38 -9.05 -5.90
CA TYR A 3 7.49 -9.92 -5.51
C TYR A 3 8.80 -9.17 -5.73
N ARG A 4 9.69 -9.20 -4.73
CA ARG A 4 11.02 -8.60 -4.75
C ARG A 4 12.05 -9.68 -4.47
N PHE A 5 13.14 -9.65 -5.23
CA PHE A 5 14.25 -10.60 -5.12
C PHE A 5 15.57 -9.82 -5.07
N GLN A 6 16.38 -10.06 -4.04
CA GLN A 6 17.69 -9.46 -3.84
C GLN A 6 18.66 -10.48 -3.22
N LYS A 7 19.38 -11.16 -4.11
CA LYS A 7 20.40 -12.18 -3.80
C LYS A 7 19.82 -13.31 -2.94
N GLU A 8 20.06 -13.27 -1.64
CA GLU A 8 19.46 -14.25 -0.74
C GLU A 8 18.02 -13.82 -0.44
N PHE A 9 17.75 -12.54 -0.19
CA PHE A 9 16.49 -11.99 0.32
C PHE A 9 15.37 -11.84 -0.73
N ASP A 10 14.22 -12.45 -0.43
CA ASP A 10 13.03 -12.53 -1.25
C ASP A 10 11.87 -12.07 -0.38
N GLN A 11 11.02 -11.21 -0.92
CA GLN A 11 9.86 -10.66 -0.22
C GLN A 11 8.65 -10.67 -1.14
N GLY A 12 7.55 -11.19 -0.64
CA GLY A 12 6.26 -11.19 -1.31
C GLY A 12 5.29 -10.30 -0.56
N ASP A 13 4.65 -9.38 -1.26
CA ASP A 13 3.54 -8.56 -0.76
C ASP A 13 2.24 -9.04 -1.43
N ILE A 14 1.31 -9.52 -0.60
CA ILE A 14 -0.05 -9.86 -1.01
C ILE A 14 -0.99 -8.97 -0.20
N GLY A 15 -1.95 -8.35 -0.85
CA GLY A 15 -2.94 -7.56 -0.14
C GLY A 15 -4.27 -7.52 -0.87
N LEU A 16 -5.29 -7.19 -0.09
CA LEU A 16 -6.65 -6.99 -0.53
C LEU A 16 -7.05 -5.57 -0.17
N TYR A 17 -7.76 -4.91 -1.08
CA TYR A 17 -8.22 -3.55 -0.90
C TYR A 17 -9.64 -3.42 -1.41
N TYR A 18 -10.52 -2.94 -0.56
CA TYR A 18 -11.92 -2.69 -0.85
C TYR A 18 -12.23 -1.20 -0.67
N LYS A 19 -12.78 -0.59 -1.72
CA LYS A 19 -13.12 0.83 -1.72
C LYS A 19 -14.57 1.02 -2.15
N LYS A 20 -15.30 1.77 -1.33
CA LYS A 20 -16.63 2.32 -1.60
C LYS A 20 -16.52 3.85 -1.70
N THR A 21 -17.62 4.49 -2.09
CA THR A 21 -17.70 5.96 -2.25
C THR A 21 -17.32 6.72 -0.98
N ASN A 22 -17.66 6.19 0.20
CA ASN A 22 -17.51 6.89 1.48
C ASN A 22 -16.48 6.25 2.42
N PHE A 23 -15.97 5.05 2.11
CA PHE A 23 -15.00 4.37 2.97
C PHE A 23 -14.12 3.41 2.18
N PHE A 24 -12.98 3.07 2.75
CA PHE A 24 -12.10 2.03 2.25
C PHE A 24 -11.52 1.22 3.39
N VAL A 25 -11.25 -0.05 3.10
CA VAL A 25 -10.55 -0.96 4.01
C VAL A 25 -9.59 -1.81 3.19
N GLY A 26 -8.47 -2.16 3.78
CA GLY A 26 -7.46 -3.00 3.14
C GLY A 26 -6.62 -3.72 4.16
N ALA A 27 -6.06 -4.83 3.72
CA ALA A 27 -5.09 -5.59 4.48
C ALA A 27 -3.95 -5.98 3.54
N TRP A 28 -2.73 -5.82 4.00
CA TRP A 28 -1.52 -6.19 3.29
C TRP A 28 -0.72 -7.14 4.17
N TYR A 29 -0.26 -8.22 3.58
CA TYR A 29 0.66 -9.17 4.16
C TYR A 29 1.98 -9.10 3.41
N ARG A 30 3.05 -8.86 4.15
CA ARG A 30 4.43 -8.82 3.66
C ARG A 30 5.19 -9.99 4.26
N GLY A 31 5.60 -10.93 3.42
CA GLY A 31 6.34 -12.11 3.84
C GLY A 31 6.18 -13.27 2.86
N LEU A 32 7.14 -14.20 2.91
CA LEU A 32 7.13 -15.46 2.17
C LEU A 32 7.28 -16.62 3.16
N PRO A 33 6.24 -16.91 3.95
CA PRO A 33 6.30 -17.85 5.06
C PRO A 33 6.54 -19.29 4.61
N LEU A 34 6.09 -19.65 3.41
CA LEU A 34 6.02 -21.03 2.92
C LEU A 34 7.08 -21.41 1.88
N LEU A 35 7.79 -20.43 1.30
CA LEU A 35 8.67 -20.68 0.15
C LEU A 35 10.17 -20.66 0.50
N LYS A 36 10.59 -19.95 1.56
CA LYS A 36 12.02 -19.84 1.90
C LYS A 36 12.24 -19.39 3.35
N SER A 37 12.98 -20.18 4.12
CA SER A 37 13.52 -19.75 5.42
C SER A 37 15.00 -19.40 5.24
N TYR A 38 15.38 -18.16 5.58
CA TYR A 38 16.76 -17.68 5.43
C TYR A 38 17.76 -18.36 6.37
N LYS A 39 17.28 -18.79 7.53
CA LYS A 39 18.04 -19.57 8.51
C LYS A 39 17.10 -20.57 9.19
N PRO A 40 17.59 -21.71 9.70
CA PRO A 40 16.81 -22.59 10.57
C PRO A 40 16.27 -21.77 11.75
N GLY A 41 14.95 -21.70 11.90
CA GLY A 41 14.27 -20.95 12.97
C GLY A 41 13.97 -19.47 12.68
N TYR A 42 14.36 -18.92 11.52
CA TYR A 42 13.92 -17.59 11.07
C TYR A 42 12.91 -17.74 9.93
N SER A 43 11.63 -17.68 10.29
CA SER A 43 10.55 -17.61 9.30
C SER A 43 10.50 -16.21 8.68
N ASN A 44 10.34 -16.12 7.36
CA ASN A 44 10.28 -14.86 6.63
C ASN A 44 8.88 -14.23 6.72
N HIS A 45 8.42 -13.97 7.95
CA HIS A 45 7.20 -13.23 8.25
C HIS A 45 7.61 -11.82 8.66
N ASP A 46 7.34 -10.83 7.81
CA ASP A 46 7.82 -9.48 8.03
C ASP A 46 6.73 -8.65 8.75
N ALA A 47 5.58 -8.45 8.09
CA ALA A 47 4.52 -7.61 8.61
C ALA A 47 3.13 -7.88 8.04
N VAL A 48 2.10 -7.55 8.82
CA VAL A 48 0.73 -7.32 8.35
C VAL A 48 0.39 -5.86 8.56
N ALA A 49 -0.04 -5.17 7.51
CA ALA A 49 -0.57 -3.82 7.58
C ALA A 49 -2.09 -3.84 7.38
N LEU A 50 -2.82 -3.28 8.33
CA LEU A 50 -4.26 -3.06 8.23
C LEU A 50 -4.52 -1.59 7.92
N ILE A 51 -5.42 -1.31 7.00
CA ILE A 51 -5.76 0.05 6.58
C ILE A 51 -7.27 0.20 6.59
N ALA A 52 -7.78 1.27 7.18
CA ALA A 52 -9.19 1.65 7.11
C ALA A 52 -9.31 3.17 7.03
N GLY A 53 -10.33 3.67 6.34
CA GLY A 53 -10.53 5.10 6.24
C GLY A 53 -11.88 5.50 5.69
N PHE A 54 -12.17 6.79 5.83
CA PHE A 54 -13.41 7.42 5.40
C PHE A 54 -13.12 8.52 4.38
N ILE A 55 -14.02 8.65 3.41
CA ILE A 55 -13.98 9.64 2.35
C ILE A 55 -15.23 10.50 2.50
N TYR A 56 -15.03 11.81 2.69
CA TYR A 56 -16.09 12.79 2.78
C TYR A 56 -15.78 13.97 1.85
N LYS A 57 -16.49 14.03 0.71
CA LYS A 57 -16.28 15.01 -0.36
C LYS A 57 -14.81 15.01 -0.81
N ASP A 58 -14.10 16.10 -0.55
CA ASP A 58 -12.70 16.31 -0.91
C ASP A 58 -11.72 15.90 0.20
N LEU A 59 -12.23 15.51 1.38
CA LEU A 59 -11.43 15.07 2.51
C LEU A 59 -11.41 13.54 2.59
N THR A 60 -10.22 12.96 2.72
CA THR A 60 -10.02 11.54 2.98
C THR A 60 -9.19 11.40 4.25
N ILE A 61 -9.71 10.65 5.21
CA ILE A 61 -9.02 10.32 6.45
C ILE A 61 -8.77 8.82 6.45
N GLY A 62 -7.52 8.41 6.60
CA GLY A 62 -7.09 7.03 6.69
C GLY A 62 -6.39 6.76 8.01
N TYR A 63 -6.46 5.52 8.46
CA TYR A 63 -5.72 5.00 9.57
C TYR A 63 -5.10 3.68 9.14
N SER A 64 -3.80 3.52 9.41
CA SER A 64 -3.06 2.30 9.15
C SER A 64 -2.41 1.78 10.43
N PHE A 65 -2.36 0.47 10.54
CA PHE A 65 -1.73 -0.22 11.66
C PHE A 65 -0.83 -1.33 11.13
N ASP A 66 0.47 -1.18 11.36
CA ASP A 66 1.49 -2.14 10.93
C ASP A 66 1.90 -3.02 12.10
N ILE A 67 1.62 -4.31 11.95
CA ILE A 67 1.94 -5.39 12.88
C ILE A 67 3.14 -6.16 12.32
N THR A 68 4.33 -5.91 12.84
CA THR A 68 5.53 -6.68 12.45
C THR A 68 5.72 -7.90 13.35
N PHE A 69 6.07 -9.05 12.77
CA PHE A 69 6.16 -10.34 13.50
C PHE A 69 7.53 -10.59 14.16
N SER A 70 8.44 -9.62 14.12
CA SER A 70 9.79 -9.78 14.67
C SER A 70 9.80 -9.79 16.21
N LYS A 71 10.76 -10.51 16.82
CA LYS A 71 10.97 -10.53 18.28
C LYS A 71 11.18 -9.14 18.89
N LEU A 72 11.66 -8.17 18.11
CA LEU A 72 11.88 -6.79 18.59
C LEU A 72 10.55 -6.02 18.72
N THR A 73 9.53 -6.40 17.96
CA THR A 73 8.23 -5.71 17.90
C THR A 73 7.28 -6.14 19.03
N MET A 74 7.46 -7.31 19.64
CA MET A 74 6.68 -7.68 20.84
C MET A 74 6.85 -6.68 22.00
N VAL A 75 7.90 -5.86 21.97
CA VAL A 75 8.13 -4.78 22.94
C VAL A 75 7.53 -3.45 22.48
N SER A 76 7.42 -3.18 21.18
CA SER A 76 6.98 -1.88 20.64
C SER A 76 5.50 -1.78 20.28
N GLY A 77 4.76 -2.90 20.23
CA GLY A 77 3.30 -2.90 20.07
C GLY A 77 2.77 -2.61 18.66
N GLY A 78 3.65 -2.41 17.67
CA GLY A 78 3.30 -2.06 16.28
C GLY A 78 3.44 -0.56 15.96
N SER A 79 3.07 -0.16 14.75
CA SER A 79 3.09 1.24 14.31
C SER A 79 1.68 1.71 13.95
N HIS A 80 1.25 2.82 14.56
CA HIS A 80 -0.05 3.46 14.32
C HIS A 80 0.15 4.72 13.47
N GLU A 81 -0.51 4.79 12.32
CA GLU A 81 -0.37 5.91 11.39
C GLU A 81 -1.74 6.49 11.02
N ILE A 82 -1.84 7.82 11.01
CA ILE A 82 -3.04 8.54 10.59
C ILE A 82 -2.68 9.35 9.34
N SER A 83 -3.44 9.15 8.27
CA SER A 83 -3.30 9.83 7.00
C SER A 83 -4.46 10.81 6.79
N LEU A 84 -4.14 12.05 6.39
CA LEU A 84 -5.14 13.05 6.01
C LEU A 84 -4.82 13.56 4.62
N ASN A 85 -5.80 13.51 3.73
CA ASN A 85 -5.69 13.97 2.36
C ASN A 85 -6.85 14.91 2.05
N TYR A 86 -6.55 16.08 1.49
CA TYR A 86 -7.53 17.07 1.08
C TYR A 86 -7.30 17.46 -0.38
N GLN A 87 -8.30 17.24 -1.23
CA GLN A 87 -8.21 17.48 -2.66
C GLN A 87 -8.78 18.85 -3.03
N PHE A 88 -7.94 19.79 -3.43
CA PHE A 88 -8.39 21.09 -3.92
C PHE A 88 -8.95 20.96 -5.35
N TYR A 89 -10.26 21.12 -5.53
CA TYR A 89 -10.87 21.22 -6.86
C TYR A 89 -10.74 22.64 -7.41
N ASN A 90 -10.05 22.81 -8.54
CA ASN A 90 -9.98 24.08 -9.27
C ASN A 90 -10.76 24.00 -10.59
N PRO A 91 -12.05 24.41 -10.63
CA PRO A 91 -12.88 24.33 -11.82
C PRO A 91 -12.36 25.19 -12.99
N LYS A 92 -11.56 26.22 -12.71
CA LYS A 92 -11.02 27.14 -13.73
C LYS A 92 -9.83 26.55 -14.52
N LYS A 93 -9.38 25.34 -14.17
CA LYS A 93 -8.36 24.57 -14.90
C LYS A 93 -8.93 23.26 -15.41
N ALA A 94 -10.13 23.27 -15.99
CA ALA A 94 -10.40 22.32 -17.06
C ALA A 94 -9.34 22.60 -18.14
N LYS A 95 -8.19 21.90 -18.07
CA LYS A 95 -7.23 21.87 -19.17
C LYS A 95 -8.10 21.49 -20.35
N HIS A 96 -8.33 22.42 -21.26
CA HIS A 96 -8.65 22.06 -22.63
C HIS A 96 -7.48 21.20 -23.06
N HIS A 97 -7.62 19.89 -22.83
CA HIS A 97 -6.80 18.90 -23.45
C HIS A 97 -7.26 18.96 -24.90
N ARG A 98 -6.78 19.98 -25.62
CA ARG A 98 -6.63 19.87 -27.07
C ARG A 98 -5.87 18.57 -27.19
N THR A 99 -6.57 17.53 -27.61
CA THR A 99 -5.97 16.27 -28.03
C THR A 99 -4.87 16.68 -28.99
N LYS A 100 -3.63 16.76 -28.49
CA LYS A 100 -2.46 16.81 -29.36
C LYS A 100 -2.52 15.45 -30.03
N ILE A 101 -3.04 15.43 -31.25
CA ILE A 101 -2.91 14.29 -32.14
C ILE A 101 -1.40 14.16 -32.29
N ILE A 102 -0.82 13.19 -31.60
CA ILE A 102 0.57 12.81 -31.80
C ILE A 102 0.57 12.12 -33.16
N PRO A 103 1.13 12.74 -34.23
CA PRO A 103 1.17 12.06 -35.51
C PRO A 103 1.97 10.76 -35.35
N CYS A 104 1.43 9.65 -35.89
CA CYS A 104 2.13 8.37 -35.88
C CYS A 104 3.51 8.53 -36.51
N ALA A 105 4.53 7.93 -35.87
CA ALA A 105 5.87 7.85 -36.43
C ALA A 105 5.78 7.15 -37.80
N LYS A 106 6.17 7.86 -38.86
CA LYS A 106 6.39 7.25 -40.16
C LYS A 106 7.76 6.58 -40.11
N PHE A 107 7.75 5.25 -40.20
CA PHE A 107 8.92 4.47 -40.60
C PHE A 107 8.94 4.39 -42.12
#